data_AF-A0A6L4ZGF6-F1
#
_entry.id   AF-A0A6L4ZGF6-F1
#
_cell.length_a   1.000
_cell.length_b   1.000
_cell.length_c   1.000
_cell.angle_alpha   90.00
_cell.angle_beta   90.00
_cell.angle_gamma   90.00
#
_symmetry.space_group_name_H-M   'P 1'
#
loop_
_entity.id
_entity.type
_entity.pdbx_description
1 polymer ?
#
loop_
_entity_poly.entity_id
_entity_poly.type
_entity_poly.pdbx_seq_one_letter_code
_entity_poly.pdbx_strand_id
1 'polypeptide(L)'
;KTVANNGFSNNHSLCHGDLGNLDFLLQVSETLPNRNLQTQVQDIASVILDNIDKYGWLCGTPFSVESPGLMVGIAGIGYQLLRLAVPDIVPSVLCLAPPKL
;
A
#
# COMPACT_ATOMS: atom_id res chain seq x y z
N LYS A 1 15.49 2.90 11.93
CA LYS A 1 14.01 2.86 12.04
C LYS A 1 13.49 1.78 11.09
N THR A 2 12.48 1.01 11.47
CA THR A 2 11.86 -0.02 10.61
C THR A 2 10.56 0.50 9.99
N VAL A 3 10.16 -0.06 8.85
CA VAL A 3 8.88 0.24 8.19
C VAL A 3 7.70 -0.01 9.15
N ALA A 4 7.71 -1.13 9.87
CA ALA A 4 6.65 -1.49 10.81
C ALA A 4 6.40 -0.44 11.93
N ASN A 5 7.43 0.29 12.35
CA ASN A 5 7.33 1.22 13.49
C ASN A 5 7.31 2.70 13.07
N ASN A 6 7.71 3.05 11.84
CA ASN A 6 7.90 4.44 11.41
C ASN A 6 7.61 4.68 9.91
N GLY A 7 7.05 3.70 9.20
CA GLY A 7 6.86 3.77 7.75
C GLY A 7 5.58 4.47 7.30
N PHE A 8 4.73 4.91 8.22
CA PHE A 8 3.38 5.39 7.87
C PHE A 8 3.21 6.86 8.27
N SER A 9 2.88 7.71 7.30
CA SER A 9 2.93 9.17 7.43
C SER A 9 1.90 9.93 6.60
N ASN A 10 0.73 9.34 6.30
CA ASN A 10 -0.37 9.98 5.55
C ASN A 10 0.05 10.43 4.14
N ASN A 11 0.76 9.57 3.43
CA ASN A 11 1.03 9.68 2.00
C ASN A 11 0.69 8.32 1.41
N HIS A 12 -0.36 8.23 0.61
CA HIS A 12 -0.88 6.94 0.16
C HIS A 12 -0.19 6.43 -1.10
N SER A 13 0.87 7.09 -1.59
CA SER A 13 1.56 6.67 -2.80
C SER A 13 2.31 5.33 -2.67
N LEU A 14 2.57 4.71 -3.81
CA LEU A 14 3.38 3.50 -3.92
C LEU A 14 4.89 3.78 -3.83
N CYS A 15 5.36 4.91 -4.35
CA CYS A 15 6.79 5.18 -4.50
C CYS A 15 7.51 5.43 -3.18
N HIS A 16 6.88 6.16 -2.26
CA HIS A 16 7.47 6.58 -0.99
C HIS A 16 6.38 6.83 0.08
N GLY A 17 5.29 6.10 -0.02
CA GLY A 17 4.12 6.24 0.85
C GLY A 17 3.74 4.96 1.57
N ASP A 18 2.66 5.09 2.33
CA ASP A 18 2.04 4.09 3.19
C ASP A 18 1.74 2.81 2.42
N LEU A 19 1.16 2.93 1.22
CA LEU A 19 0.76 1.77 0.41
C LEU A 19 1.97 1.02 -0.18
N GLY A 20 3.05 1.71 -0.53
CA GLY A 20 4.30 1.04 -0.92
C GLY A 20 4.96 0.30 0.24
N ASN A 21 4.97 0.91 1.42
CA ASN A 21 5.46 0.29 2.65
C ASN A 21 4.61 -0.90 3.09
N LEU A 22 3.30 -0.81 2.91
CA LEU A 22 2.38 -1.91 3.21
C LEU A 22 2.55 -3.07 2.23
N ASP A 23 2.85 -2.82 0.95
CA ASP A 23 3.18 -3.88 -0.01
C ASP A 23 4.38 -4.71 0.45
N PHE A 24 5.42 -4.07 1.00
CA PHE A 24 6.56 -4.77 1.57
C PHE A 24 6.15 -5.70 2.72
N LEU A 25 5.32 -5.21 3.65
CA LEU A 25 4.85 -6.04 4.78
C LEU A 25 3.98 -7.21 4.30
N LEU A 26 3.12 -6.99 3.29
CA LEU A 26 2.34 -8.04 2.65
C LEU A 26 3.25 -9.12 2.05
N GLN A 27 4.25 -8.73 1.25
CA GLN A 27 5.21 -9.66 0.62
C GLN A 27 5.96 -10.50 1.65
N VAL A 28 6.41 -9.89 2.76
CA VAL A 28 7.06 -10.62 3.85
C VAL A 28 6.07 -11.60 4.51
N SER A 29 4.81 -11.20 4.69
CA SER A 29 3.79 -12.06 5.30
C SER A 29 3.41 -13.27 4.44
N GLU A 30 3.53 -13.16 3.11
CA GLU A 30 3.30 -14.25 2.15
C GLU A 30 4.51 -15.19 2.08
N THR A 31 5.73 -14.64 2.08
CA THR A 31 6.96 -15.42 1.95
C THR A 31 7.34 -16.14 3.25
N LEU A 32 7.09 -15.51 4.39
CA LEU A 32 7.35 -16.04 5.73
C LEU A 32 6.04 -16.02 6.52
N PRO A 33 5.18 -17.05 6.38
CA PRO A 33 3.86 -17.07 6.97
C PRO A 33 3.88 -16.79 8.48
N ASN A 34 3.41 -15.61 8.85
CA ASN A 34 3.33 -15.15 10.22
C ASN A 34 1.98 -14.47 10.45
N ARG A 35 1.12 -15.11 11.25
CA ARG A 35 -0.24 -14.61 11.53
C ARG A 35 -0.24 -13.20 12.13
N ASN A 36 0.73 -12.87 12.97
CA ASN A 36 0.81 -11.54 13.57
C ASN A 36 1.08 -10.46 12.51
N LEU A 37 1.89 -10.79 11.49
CA LEU A 37 2.20 -9.85 10.41
C LEU A 37 1.00 -9.66 9.48
N GLN A 38 0.22 -10.72 9.22
CA GLN A 38 -1.02 -10.62 8.45
C GLN A 38 -2.05 -9.74 9.15
N THR A 39 -2.26 -9.92 10.47
CA THR A 39 -3.12 -9.03 11.25
C THR A 39 -2.61 -7.59 11.21
N GLN A 40 -1.31 -7.38 11.36
CA GLN A 40 -0.72 -6.05 11.28
C GLN A 40 -0.94 -5.37 9.91
N VAL A 41 -0.84 -6.11 8.80
CA VAL A 41 -1.14 -5.59 7.47
C VAL A 41 -2.60 -5.14 7.37
N GLN A 42 -3.54 -5.91 7.90
CA GLN A 42 -4.96 -5.57 7.91
C GLN A 42 -5.27 -4.35 8.78
N ASP A 43 -4.66 -4.27 9.97
CA ASP A 43 -4.84 -3.13 10.88
C ASP A 43 -4.35 -1.83 10.23
N ILE A 44 -3.17 -1.87 9.59
CA ILE A 44 -2.61 -0.71 8.88
C ILE A 44 -3.47 -0.36 7.66
N ALA A 45 -3.96 -1.34 6.90
CA ALA A 45 -4.86 -1.10 5.78
C ALA A 45 -6.14 -0.37 6.23
N SER A 46 -6.72 -0.77 7.37
CA SER A 46 -7.88 -0.09 7.96
C SER A 46 -7.55 1.37 8.30
N VAL A 47 -6.40 1.64 8.91
CA VAL A 47 -5.96 3.01 9.23
C VAL A 47 -5.78 3.85 7.95
N ILE A 48 -5.24 3.27 6.87
CA ILE A 48 -5.10 3.98 5.60
C ILE A 48 -6.48 4.30 5.00
N LEU A 49 -7.42 3.36 5.02
CA LEU A 49 -8.79 3.58 4.55
C LEU A 49 -9.51 4.67 5.35
N ASP A 50 -9.40 4.65 6.69
CA ASP A 50 -9.95 5.70 7.55
C ASP A 50 -9.36 7.09 7.22
N ASN A 51 -8.07 7.15 6.90
CA ASN A 51 -7.42 8.38 6.46
C ASN A 51 -7.93 8.85 5.09
N ILE A 52 -8.13 7.93 4.15
CA ILE A 52 -8.68 8.23 2.82
C ILE A 52 -10.10 8.79 2.96
N ASP A 53 -10.95 8.17 3.78
CA ASP A 53 -12.32 8.64 4.00
C ASP A 53 -12.35 10.04 4.63
N LYS A 54 -11.37 10.34 5.49
CA LYS A 54 -11.29 11.61 6.20
C LYS A 54 -10.66 12.74 5.40
N TYR A 55 -9.61 12.44 4.63
CA TYR A 55 -8.74 13.45 4.00
C TYR A 55 -8.69 13.37 2.47
N GLY A 56 -9.36 12.38 1.87
CA GLY A 56 -9.28 12.09 0.45
C GLY A 56 -7.97 11.40 0.07
N TRP A 57 -7.66 11.42 -1.23
CA TRP A 57 -6.51 10.71 -1.79
C TRP A 57 -5.21 11.51 -1.60
N LEU A 58 -4.51 11.28 -0.49
CA LEU A 58 -3.23 11.92 -0.22
C LEU A 58 -2.10 11.37 -1.12
N CYS A 59 -1.99 11.93 -2.32
CA CYS A 59 -1.00 11.55 -3.33
C CYS A 59 0.43 11.91 -2.90
N GLY A 60 1.42 11.24 -3.49
CA GLY A 60 2.86 11.48 -3.28
C GLY A 60 3.41 12.67 -4.08
N THR A 61 2.55 13.63 -4.39
CA THR A 61 2.86 14.87 -5.11
C THR A 61 3.06 16.02 -4.11
N PRO A 62 3.70 17.13 -4.51
CA PRO A 62 3.70 18.33 -3.71
C PRO A 62 2.27 18.74 -3.34
N PHE A 63 2.04 19.02 -2.05
CA PHE A 63 0.72 19.38 -1.50
C PHE A 63 -0.37 18.29 -1.67
N SER A 64 0.03 17.05 -1.95
CA SER A 64 -0.88 15.90 -2.08
C SER A 64 -1.98 16.07 -3.14
N VAL A 65 -1.71 16.87 -4.17
CA VAL A 65 -2.63 17.07 -5.29
C VAL A 65 -2.87 15.75 -6.03
N GLU A 66 -4.14 15.45 -6.28
CA GLU A 66 -4.53 14.27 -7.04
C GLU A 66 -3.84 14.23 -8.40
N SER A 67 -3.26 13.08 -8.72
CA SER A 67 -2.59 12.82 -9.98
C SER A 67 -2.96 11.42 -10.46
N PRO A 68 -3.18 11.21 -11.77
CA PRO A 68 -3.57 9.90 -12.30
C PRO A 68 -2.42 8.87 -12.32
N GLY A 69 -1.22 9.23 -11.88
CA GLY A 69 -0.03 8.37 -11.99
C GLY A 69 -0.08 7.11 -11.11
N LEU A 70 0.65 6.07 -11.53
CA LEU A 70 0.79 4.82 -10.77
C LEU A 70 1.65 5.01 -9.51
N MET A 71 2.82 5.62 -9.64
CA MET A 71 3.78 5.62 -8.52
C MET A 71 3.45 6.63 -7.42
N VAL A 72 2.87 7.77 -7.78
CA VAL A 72 2.64 8.90 -6.87
C VAL A 72 1.19 9.38 -6.85
N GLY A 73 0.28 8.64 -7.49
CA GLY A 73 -1.08 9.10 -7.76
C GLY A 73 -2.16 8.05 -7.47
N ILE A 74 -3.40 8.41 -7.82
CA ILE A 74 -4.61 7.64 -7.50
C ILE A 74 -4.68 6.27 -8.20
N ALA A 75 -4.02 6.11 -9.35
CA ALA A 75 -3.96 4.81 -10.02
C ALA A 75 -3.15 3.80 -9.18
N GLY A 76 -2.07 4.24 -8.52
CA GLY A 76 -1.31 3.42 -7.58
C GLY A 76 -2.07 3.09 -6.32
N ILE A 77 -2.77 4.09 -5.78
CA ILE A 77 -3.61 3.91 -4.59
C ILE A 77 -4.66 2.83 -4.86
N GLY A 78 -5.45 2.99 -5.93
CA GLY A 78 -6.46 2.03 -6.32
C GLY A 78 -5.89 0.64 -6.61
N TYR A 79 -4.75 0.57 -7.31
CA TYR A 79 -4.08 -0.71 -7.60
C TYR A 79 -3.68 -1.44 -6.32
N GLN A 80 -3.05 -0.74 -5.36
CA GLN A 80 -2.61 -1.38 -4.13
C GLN A 80 -3.78 -1.78 -3.23
N LEU A 81 -4.85 -0.99 -3.19
CA LEU A 81 -6.08 -1.38 -2.46
C LEU A 81 -6.69 -2.65 -3.06
N LEU A 82 -6.75 -2.77 -4.39
CA LEU A 82 -7.19 -3.99 -5.06
C LEU A 82 -6.27 -5.18 -4.72
N ARG A 83 -4.96 -4.95 -4.69
CA ARG A 83 -3.97 -5.95 -4.30
C ARG A 83 -4.11 -6.42 -2.86
N LEU A 84 -4.39 -5.52 -1.93
CA LEU A 84 -4.65 -5.89 -0.53
C LEU A 84 -5.93 -6.73 -0.39
N ALA A 85 -6.95 -6.46 -1.22
CA ALA A 85 -8.20 -7.20 -1.21
C ALA A 85 -8.07 -8.61 -1.80
N VAL A 86 -7.30 -8.76 -2.88
CA VAL A 86 -7.12 -10.03 -3.61
C VAL A 86 -5.65 -10.26 -4.01
N PRO A 87 -4.74 -10.46 -3.03
CA PRO A 87 -3.29 -10.56 -3.28
C PRO A 87 -2.92 -11.79 -4.12
N ASP A 88 -3.76 -12.82 -4.08
CA ASP A 88 -3.61 -14.03 -4.89
C ASP A 88 -3.89 -13.80 -6.38
N ILE A 89 -4.53 -12.69 -6.75
CA ILE A 89 -4.90 -12.35 -8.14
C ILE A 89 -4.08 -11.16 -8.65
N VAL A 90 -3.85 -10.14 -7.82
CA VAL A 90 -3.20 -8.90 -8.25
C VAL A 90 -1.71 -8.90 -7.86
N PRO A 91 -0.79 -8.89 -8.83
CA PRO A 91 0.64 -9.02 -8.57
C PRO A 91 1.25 -7.72 -7.99
N SER A 92 2.39 -7.84 -7.29
CA SER A 92 3.13 -6.66 -6.83
C SER A 92 3.81 -5.99 -8.02
N VAL A 93 3.38 -4.77 -8.32
CA VAL A 93 4.09 -3.91 -9.29
C VAL A 93 5.44 -3.45 -8.76
N LEU A 94 5.60 -3.35 -7.43
CA LEU A 94 6.86 -2.92 -6.81
C LEU A 94 7.93 -3.99 -6.86
N CYS A 95 7.55 -5.27 -6.86
CA CYS A 95 8.46 -6.39 -7.11
C CYS A 95 8.57 -6.77 -8.59
N LEU A 96 7.94 -6.02 -9.50
CA LEU A 96 7.84 -6.37 -10.93
C LEU A 96 7.34 -7.81 -11.14
N ALA A 97 6.41 -8.25 -10.31
CA ALA A 97 5.85 -9.59 -10.38
C ALA A 97 5.05 -9.75 -11.69
N PRO A 98 5.13 -10.91 -12.35
CA PRO A 98 4.40 -11.14 -13.59
C PRO A 98 2.88 -11.18 -13.35
N PRO A 99 2.05 -10.93 -14.39
CA PRO A 99 0.62 -11.18 -14.33
C PRO A 99 0.33 -12.63 -13.88
N LYS A 100 -0.67 -12.80 -13.03
CA LYS A 100 -1.16 -14.11 -12.61
C LYS A 100 -2.17 -14.63 -13.66
N LEU A 101 -2.02 -15.90 -14.06
CA LEU A 101 -2.88 -16.59 -15.03
C LEU A 101 -4.06 -17.27 -14.35
#